data_AF-A0A6B2L9K2-F1
#
_entry.id   AF-A0A6B2L9K2-F1
#
_cell.length_a   1.000
_cell.length_b   1.000
_cell.length_c   1.000
_cell.angle_alpha   90.00
_cell.angle_beta   90.00
_cell.angle_gamma   90.00
#
_symmetry.space_group_name_H-M   'P 1'
#
loop_
_entity.id
_entity.type
_entity.pdbx_description
1 polymer ?
#
loop_
_entity_poly.entity_id
_entity_poly.type
_entity_poly.pdbx_seq_one_letter_code
_entity_poly.pdbx_strand_id
1 'polypeptide(L)'
;MFHSIAITSKHQIYIWGYNDYGQLGRPINGETNWIPTQITSFLGKNRIIDIGCGNYFSMALTNDGLLYSWGINGNGELGIGYTGSTTQLGPQRIVGMSKVRKFCCGGYHSLALTEEGELYGWGYNVYGQLGIERQNAIPRPTKINHPFPSKIEQISCGCFHSMVLLSDGSLYTWGQNEYGQGGIANNTSSSKAIPKKVNGIPGRIIQIKCGKFHSMVITDNDDLYCWGNNLKGELGDKTFLSKSKPQKMTYLEGIKKRFIMIDLFYDWPQTHNLLPKKIQQLLEEILIILKAYISKDVTFYFLTIFFQIYQYK
;
A
#
# COMPACT_ATOMS: atom_id res chain seq x y z
N MET A 1 2.34 5.07 -8.36
CA MET A 1 3.21 3.95 -8.73
C MET A 1 3.17 3.80 -10.23
N PHE A 2 4.32 3.82 -10.87
CA PHE A 2 4.43 3.65 -12.33
C PHE A 2 5.11 2.32 -12.70
N HIS A 3 5.29 1.42 -11.73
CA HIS A 3 5.89 0.11 -11.91
C HIS A 3 5.09 -0.95 -11.15
N SER A 4 5.34 -2.22 -11.42
CA SER A 4 4.66 -3.34 -10.79
C SER A 4 5.64 -4.47 -10.55
N ILE A 5 5.45 -5.16 -9.44
CA ILE A 5 6.28 -6.28 -9.00
C ILE A 5 5.38 -7.50 -8.76
N ALA A 6 5.84 -8.68 -9.17
CA ALA A 6 5.18 -9.94 -8.95
C ALA A 6 6.17 -10.97 -8.42
N ILE A 7 5.67 -11.90 -7.61
CA ILE A 7 6.42 -13.04 -7.09
C ILE A 7 5.74 -14.34 -7.53
N THR A 8 6.53 -15.29 -8.01
CA THR A 8 6.02 -16.62 -8.38
C THR A 8 6.01 -17.58 -7.20
N SER A 9 5.33 -18.71 -7.32
CA SER A 9 5.39 -19.81 -6.35
C SER A 9 6.80 -20.41 -6.19
N LYS A 10 7.71 -20.13 -7.14
CA LYS A 10 9.13 -20.48 -7.07
C LYS A 10 9.98 -19.36 -6.44
N HIS A 11 9.35 -18.37 -5.83
CA HIS A 11 10.01 -17.23 -5.17
C HIS A 11 10.85 -16.35 -6.09
N GLN A 12 10.49 -16.33 -7.38
CA GLN A 12 11.15 -15.48 -8.38
C GLN A 12 10.42 -14.15 -8.49
N ILE A 13 11.17 -13.04 -8.54
CA ILE A 13 10.62 -11.70 -8.70
C ILE A 13 10.61 -11.32 -10.18
N TYR A 14 9.48 -10.83 -10.66
CA TYR A 14 9.31 -10.19 -11.97
C TYR A 14 8.88 -8.74 -11.76
N ILE A 15 9.46 -7.81 -12.53
CA ILE A 15 9.19 -6.39 -12.40
C ILE A 15 9.11 -5.73 -13.77
N TRP A 16 8.20 -4.76 -13.90
CA TRP A 16 7.95 -4.00 -15.14
C TRP A 16 7.36 -2.62 -14.83
N GLY A 17 7.29 -1.76 -15.85
CA GLY A 17 6.88 -0.36 -15.79
C GLY A 17 8.06 0.61 -15.86
N TYR A 18 7.86 1.82 -15.37
CA TYR A 18 8.82 2.92 -15.42
C TYR A 18 10.08 2.63 -14.60
N ASN A 19 11.23 3.14 -15.04
CA ASN A 19 12.53 2.92 -14.40
C ASN A 19 13.42 4.17 -14.28
N ASP A 20 12.83 5.36 -14.24
CA ASP A 20 13.60 6.62 -14.18
C ASP A 20 14.48 6.72 -12.93
N TYR A 21 14.13 5.98 -11.87
CA TYR A 21 14.82 5.98 -10.58
C TYR A 21 15.40 4.62 -10.21
N GLY A 22 15.59 3.69 -11.14
CA GLY A 22 16.15 2.37 -10.84
C GLY A 22 15.22 1.44 -10.07
N GLN A 23 13.92 1.78 -9.95
CA GLN A 23 12.91 0.98 -9.24
C GLN A 23 12.70 -0.42 -9.84
N LEU A 24 13.20 -0.70 -11.06
CA LEU A 24 13.18 -2.05 -11.62
C LEU A 24 14.35 -2.93 -11.15
N GLY A 25 15.27 -2.42 -10.33
CA GLY A 25 16.37 -3.22 -9.78
C GLY A 25 17.39 -3.68 -10.84
N ARG A 26 17.63 -2.84 -11.85
CA ARG A 26 18.51 -3.12 -13.00
C ARG A 26 19.57 -2.04 -13.21
N PRO A 27 20.71 -2.40 -13.83
CA PRO A 27 21.84 -1.48 -14.03
C PRO A 27 21.58 -0.33 -15.03
N ILE A 28 20.42 -0.27 -15.70
CA ILE A 28 20.10 0.76 -16.69
C ILE A 28 18.95 1.62 -16.15
N ASN A 29 19.24 2.89 -15.82
CA ASN A 29 18.22 3.90 -15.51
C ASN A 29 17.63 4.49 -16.79
N GLY A 30 16.37 4.94 -16.73
CA GLY A 30 15.75 5.75 -17.78
C GLY A 30 15.09 4.96 -18.91
N GLU A 31 15.02 3.64 -18.82
CA GLU A 31 14.27 2.80 -19.76
C GLU A 31 13.06 2.17 -19.08
N THR A 32 11.87 2.57 -19.52
CA THR A 32 10.62 1.91 -19.14
C THR A 32 10.59 0.50 -19.73
N ASN A 33 10.34 -0.51 -18.88
CA ASN A 33 10.25 -1.89 -19.31
C ASN A 33 8.79 -2.35 -19.30
N TRP A 34 8.18 -2.52 -20.46
CA TRP A 34 6.75 -2.84 -20.56
C TRP A 34 6.42 -4.32 -20.36
N ILE A 35 7.43 -5.19 -20.24
CA ILE A 35 7.26 -6.64 -20.09
C ILE A 35 7.74 -7.13 -18.72
N PRO A 36 6.99 -8.00 -18.02
CA PRO A 36 7.45 -8.65 -16.80
C PRO A 36 8.79 -9.32 -17.05
N THR A 37 9.83 -8.86 -16.37
CA THR A 37 11.17 -9.40 -16.55
C THR A 37 11.76 -9.74 -15.20
N GLN A 38 12.41 -10.89 -15.13
CA GLN A 38 12.92 -11.43 -13.89
C GLN A 38 14.07 -10.57 -13.34
N ILE A 39 14.12 -10.39 -12.02
CA ILE A 39 15.31 -9.86 -11.32
C ILE A 39 16.13 -11.06 -10.85
N THR A 40 17.31 -11.25 -11.44
CA THR A 40 18.21 -12.39 -11.12
C THR A 40 19.32 -12.02 -10.14
N SER A 41 19.66 -10.73 -10.03
CA SER A 41 20.67 -10.20 -9.09
C SER A 41 20.33 -10.49 -7.61
N PHE A 42 19.07 -10.81 -7.33
CA PHE A 42 18.53 -11.05 -6.00
C PHE A 42 18.64 -12.52 -5.54
N LEU A 43 18.88 -13.49 -6.43
CA LEU A 43 18.74 -14.94 -6.15
C LEU A 43 19.83 -15.54 -5.23
N GLY A 44 20.62 -14.70 -4.54
CA GLY A 44 21.60 -15.15 -3.58
C GLY A 44 20.95 -15.73 -2.32
N LYS A 45 20.76 -17.06 -2.28
CA LYS A 45 20.39 -17.92 -1.13
C LYS A 45 19.05 -17.68 -0.42
N ASN A 46 18.44 -16.49 -0.50
CA ASN A 46 17.28 -16.14 0.32
C ASN A 46 15.97 -16.22 -0.46
N ARG A 47 14.95 -16.83 0.15
CA ARG A 47 13.64 -17.07 -0.47
C ARG A 47 12.74 -15.87 -0.22
N ILE A 48 12.32 -15.16 -1.28
CA ILE A 48 11.36 -14.05 -1.14
C ILE A 48 9.98 -14.59 -0.78
N ILE A 49 9.33 -13.94 0.18
CA ILE A 49 7.99 -14.29 0.66
C ILE A 49 6.99 -13.16 0.50
N ASP A 50 7.45 -11.92 0.36
CA ASP A 50 6.58 -10.75 0.20
C ASP A 50 7.29 -9.64 -0.59
N ILE A 51 6.51 -8.81 -1.27
CA ILE A 51 6.97 -7.77 -2.20
C ILE A 51 6.10 -6.53 -2.07
N GLY A 52 6.66 -5.36 -2.35
CA GLY A 52 5.91 -4.11 -2.30
C GLY A 52 6.59 -3.01 -3.10
N CYS A 53 5.79 -2.02 -3.46
CA CYS A 53 6.21 -0.88 -4.27
C CYS A 53 5.70 0.40 -3.64
N GLY A 54 6.57 1.41 -3.56
CA GLY A 54 6.14 2.80 -3.37
C GLY A 54 5.98 3.52 -4.71
N ASN A 55 6.06 4.85 -4.73
CA ASN A 55 5.92 5.57 -6.00
C ASN A 55 7.05 5.29 -6.99
N TYR A 56 8.30 5.30 -6.49
CA TYR A 56 9.53 5.16 -7.29
C TYR A 56 10.60 4.30 -6.59
N PHE A 57 10.18 3.44 -5.67
CA PHE A 57 11.05 2.46 -5.02
C PHE A 57 10.30 1.13 -4.87
N SER A 58 11.05 0.05 -4.72
CA SER A 58 10.52 -1.29 -4.48
C SER A 58 11.18 -1.92 -3.28
N MET A 59 10.50 -2.92 -2.72
CA MET A 59 10.96 -3.68 -1.57
C MET A 59 10.64 -5.16 -1.71
N ALA A 60 11.49 -5.98 -1.10
CA ALA A 60 11.27 -7.42 -1.01
C ALA A 60 11.67 -7.95 0.37
N LEU A 61 10.83 -8.83 0.92
CA LEU A 61 11.03 -9.51 2.20
C LEU A 61 11.38 -10.97 1.96
N THR A 62 12.44 -11.41 2.62
CA THR A 62 12.93 -12.79 2.63
C THR A 62 12.30 -13.61 3.75
N ASN A 63 12.36 -14.94 3.63
CA ASN A 63 11.83 -15.88 4.61
C ASN A 63 12.57 -15.89 5.95
N ASP A 64 13.81 -15.39 6.00
CA ASP A 64 14.58 -15.17 7.23
C ASP A 64 14.37 -13.78 7.82
N GLY A 65 13.41 -13.01 7.29
CA GLY A 65 12.99 -11.72 7.84
C GLY A 65 13.93 -10.57 7.50
N LEU A 66 14.75 -10.69 6.45
CA LEU A 66 15.57 -9.62 5.90
C LEU A 66 14.79 -8.83 4.85
N LEU A 67 14.85 -7.50 4.95
CA LEU A 67 14.17 -6.58 4.06
C LEU A 67 15.19 -5.90 3.14
N TYR A 68 14.85 -5.82 1.86
CA TYR A 68 15.66 -5.17 0.84
C TYR A 68 14.85 -4.09 0.14
N SER A 69 15.53 -3.05 -0.34
CA SER A 69 14.93 -1.94 -1.07
C SER A 69 15.84 -1.41 -2.17
N TRP A 70 15.25 -0.85 -3.21
CA TRP A 70 15.95 -0.19 -4.32
C TRP A 70 15.04 0.85 -4.98
N GLY A 71 15.63 1.77 -5.76
CA GLY A 71 14.92 2.87 -6.40
C GLY A 71 15.37 4.25 -5.90
N ILE A 72 14.42 5.19 -5.80
CA ILE A 72 14.66 6.55 -5.29
C ILE A 72 14.96 6.56 -3.79
N ASN A 73 15.83 7.47 -3.33
CA ASN A 73 16.17 7.65 -1.91
C ASN A 73 16.28 9.12 -1.47
N GLY A 74 15.61 10.03 -2.19
CA GLY A 74 15.67 11.48 -1.93
C GLY A 74 15.13 11.86 -0.55
N ASN A 75 14.15 11.12 -0.04
CA ASN A 75 13.55 11.30 1.28
C ASN A 75 13.89 10.17 2.25
N GLY A 76 14.88 9.34 1.94
CA GLY A 76 15.25 8.18 2.77
C GLY A 76 14.30 7.00 2.64
N GLU A 77 13.53 6.91 1.55
CA GLU A 77 12.51 5.88 1.30
C GLU A 77 13.05 4.45 1.38
N LEU A 78 14.34 4.27 1.13
CA LEU A 78 15.00 2.98 1.16
C LEU A 78 15.43 2.55 2.56
N GLY A 79 15.50 3.46 3.55
CA GLY A 79 15.89 3.09 4.91
C GLY A 79 17.36 2.61 5.05
N ILE A 80 18.20 2.94 4.07
CA ILE A 80 19.60 2.44 3.95
C ILE A 80 20.64 3.29 4.70
N GLY A 81 20.21 4.26 5.51
CA GLY A 81 21.11 4.99 6.40
C GLY A 81 21.50 6.40 5.99
N TYR A 82 21.08 6.85 4.82
CA TYR A 82 21.31 8.20 4.30
C TYR A 82 20.18 8.61 3.34
N THR A 83 20.09 9.90 3.03
CA THR A 83 19.29 10.43 1.91
C THR A 83 20.23 10.81 0.77
N GLY A 84 19.79 10.72 -0.48
CA GLY A 84 20.64 11.06 -1.63
C GLY A 84 19.86 11.31 -2.91
N SER A 85 20.45 12.11 -3.80
CA SER A 85 19.93 12.34 -5.16
C SER A 85 20.20 11.18 -6.10
N THR A 86 21.19 10.33 -5.78
CA THR A 86 21.52 9.14 -6.55
C THR A 86 20.56 8.00 -6.23
N THR A 87 20.13 7.30 -7.28
CA THR A 87 19.20 6.18 -7.18
C THR A 87 19.94 4.88 -6.89
N GLN A 88 19.30 4.01 -6.11
CA GLN A 88 19.83 2.70 -5.81
C GLN A 88 19.35 1.71 -6.88
N LEU A 89 20.23 1.37 -7.82
CA LEU A 89 19.90 0.59 -9.02
C LEU A 89 19.52 -0.87 -8.75
N GLY A 90 19.87 -1.38 -7.58
CA GLY A 90 19.68 -2.79 -7.25
C GLY A 90 19.40 -3.01 -5.77
N PRO A 91 18.83 -4.16 -5.41
CA PRO A 91 18.41 -4.45 -4.05
C PRO A 91 19.53 -4.24 -3.03
N GLN A 92 19.28 -3.36 -2.06
CA GLN A 92 20.16 -3.13 -0.92
C GLN A 92 19.45 -3.55 0.36
N ARG A 93 20.19 -4.24 1.24
CA ARG A 93 19.65 -4.68 2.53
C ARG A 93 19.39 -3.48 3.45
N ILE A 94 18.20 -3.46 4.03
CA ILE A 94 17.83 -2.56 5.12
C ILE A 94 18.33 -3.16 6.43
N VAL A 95 19.05 -2.36 7.23
CA VAL A 95 19.62 -2.75 8.52
C VAL A 95 18.97 -1.98 9.67
N GLY A 96 19.12 -2.47 10.90
CA GLY A 96 18.52 -1.86 12.10
C GLY A 96 17.19 -2.48 12.55
N MET A 97 16.78 -3.57 11.90
CA MET A 97 15.66 -4.43 12.31
C MET A 97 16.07 -5.90 12.21
N SER A 98 15.48 -6.74 13.05
CA SER A 98 15.59 -8.20 12.99
C SER A 98 14.21 -8.81 12.75
N LYS A 99 14.14 -9.91 11.98
CA LYS A 99 12.93 -10.74 11.82
C LYS A 99 11.68 -9.95 11.42
N VAL A 100 11.77 -9.22 10.31
CA VAL A 100 10.59 -8.54 9.75
C VAL A 100 9.57 -9.60 9.31
N ARG A 101 8.31 -9.48 9.77
CA ARG A 101 7.20 -10.37 9.37
C ARG A 101 6.26 -9.75 8.35
N LYS A 102 6.12 -8.42 8.35
CA LYS A 102 5.25 -7.66 7.44
C LYS A 102 5.87 -6.29 7.14
N PHE A 103 5.63 -5.75 5.96
CA PHE A 103 5.94 -4.36 5.63
C PHE A 103 4.83 -3.73 4.79
N CYS A 104 4.79 -2.40 4.73
CA CYS A 104 4.01 -1.68 3.71
C CYS A 104 4.83 -0.55 3.12
N CYS A 105 4.61 -0.30 1.82
CA CYS A 105 5.18 0.81 1.09
C CYS A 105 4.11 1.87 0.89
N GLY A 106 4.34 3.06 1.43
CA GLY A 106 3.58 4.25 1.10
C GLY A 106 4.12 4.90 -0.18
N GLY A 107 3.66 6.13 -0.44
CA GLY A 107 4.14 6.90 -1.59
C GLY A 107 5.63 7.25 -1.46
N TYR A 108 6.03 7.66 -0.25
CA TYR A 108 7.37 8.21 0.07
C TYR A 108 7.91 7.72 1.42
N HIS A 109 7.26 6.74 2.03
CA HIS A 109 7.62 6.21 3.33
C HIS A 109 7.28 4.73 3.40
N SER A 110 7.80 4.04 4.41
CA SER A 110 7.52 2.63 4.61
C SER A 110 7.36 2.34 6.09
N LEU A 111 6.61 1.27 6.39
CA LEU A 111 6.51 0.69 7.72
C LEU A 111 6.93 -0.77 7.67
N ALA A 112 7.50 -1.27 8.77
CA ALA A 112 7.76 -2.69 8.97
C ALA A 112 7.33 -3.12 10.38
N LEU A 113 6.90 -4.37 10.48
CA LEU A 113 6.49 -5.01 11.73
C LEU A 113 7.34 -6.26 11.92
N THR A 114 8.03 -6.36 13.06
CA THR A 114 8.87 -7.51 13.41
C THR A 114 8.06 -8.65 14.01
N GLU A 115 8.61 -9.86 14.11
CA GLU A 115 8.00 -11.00 14.81
C GLU A 115 7.70 -10.69 16.28
N GLU A 116 8.53 -9.88 16.92
CA GLU A 116 8.38 -9.41 18.30
C GLU A 116 7.25 -8.39 18.47
N GLY A 117 6.63 -7.94 17.36
CA GLY A 117 5.53 -6.98 17.37
C GLY A 117 5.97 -5.53 17.43
N GLU A 118 7.25 -5.26 17.14
CA GLU A 118 7.78 -3.91 17.10
C GLU A 118 7.49 -3.26 15.74
N LEU A 119 7.00 -2.02 15.77
CA LEU A 119 6.68 -1.24 14.59
C LEU A 119 7.81 -0.26 14.29
N TYR A 120 8.29 -0.26 13.05
CA TYR A 120 9.32 0.63 12.55
C TYR A 120 8.80 1.45 11.37
N GLY A 121 9.30 2.68 11.22
CA GLY A 121 9.04 3.54 10.07
C GLY A 121 10.28 4.27 9.57
N TRP A 122 10.33 4.57 8.27
CA TRP A 122 11.38 5.36 7.63
C TRP A 122 10.90 6.01 6.33
N GLY A 123 11.66 6.98 5.83
CA GLY A 123 11.34 7.77 4.65
C GLY A 123 10.86 9.19 4.99
N TYR A 124 10.05 9.76 4.10
CA TYR A 124 9.48 11.10 4.21
C TYR A 124 8.58 11.23 5.45
N ASN A 125 8.74 12.30 6.24
CA ASN A 125 8.01 12.48 7.51
C ASN A 125 7.48 13.90 7.78
N VAL A 126 7.41 14.77 6.77
CA VAL A 126 6.92 16.16 6.92
C VAL A 126 5.50 16.22 7.51
N TYR A 127 4.63 15.25 7.17
CA TYR A 127 3.27 15.21 7.69
C TYR A 127 3.15 14.46 9.02
N GLY A 128 4.23 13.80 9.47
CA GLY A 128 4.24 12.93 10.64
C GLY A 128 3.77 11.51 10.34
N GLN A 129 3.77 11.08 9.07
CA GLN A 129 3.29 9.76 8.62
C GLN A 129 4.10 8.56 9.12
N LEU A 130 5.24 8.80 9.77
CA LEU A 130 6.02 7.77 10.46
C LEU A 130 5.62 7.59 11.92
N GLY A 131 4.71 8.38 12.49
CA GLY A 131 4.26 8.19 13.88
C GLY A 131 5.33 8.54 14.92
N ILE A 132 6.38 9.23 14.48
CA ILE A 132 7.52 9.75 15.24
C ILE A 132 7.61 11.25 15.02
N GLU A 133 8.37 11.93 15.88
CA GLU A 133 8.53 13.38 15.82
C GLU A 133 8.80 13.88 14.39
N ARG A 134 8.17 15.01 14.04
CA ARG A 134 8.22 15.53 12.68
C ARG A 134 9.61 15.96 12.29
N GLN A 135 10.08 15.37 11.20
CA GLN A 135 11.33 15.66 10.55
C GLN A 135 11.13 15.52 9.05
N ASN A 136 11.96 16.14 8.22
CA ASN A 136 11.77 16.08 6.76
C ASN A 136 11.86 14.64 6.24
N ALA A 137 12.89 13.91 6.66
CA ALA A 137 13.18 12.56 6.23
C ALA A 137 13.87 11.79 7.37
N ILE A 138 13.57 10.50 7.46
CA ILE A 138 14.15 9.58 8.44
C ILE A 138 14.74 8.40 7.66
N PRO A 139 16.05 8.42 7.33
CA PRO A 139 16.63 7.48 6.36
C PRO A 139 17.01 6.12 6.96
N ARG A 140 16.62 5.84 8.22
CA ARG A 140 16.85 4.57 8.90
C ARG A 140 15.54 4.08 9.53
N PRO A 141 15.26 2.77 9.52
CA PRO A 141 14.17 2.21 10.31
C PRO A 141 14.26 2.70 11.74
N THR A 142 13.23 3.40 12.18
CA THR A 142 13.15 3.99 13.52
C THR A 142 11.91 3.45 14.20
N LYS A 143 12.09 2.93 15.42
CA LYS A 143 11.01 2.33 16.20
C LYS A 143 9.96 3.38 16.56
N ILE A 144 8.70 3.05 16.33
CA ILE A 144 7.54 3.88 16.65
C ILE A 144 7.11 3.57 18.08
N ASN A 145 7.53 4.42 19.03
CA ASN A 145 7.28 4.25 20.46
C ASN A 145 5.89 4.74 20.88
N HIS A 146 4.83 4.19 20.27
CA HIS A 146 3.45 4.47 20.66
C HIS A 146 2.89 3.30 21.50
N PRO A 147 2.28 3.57 22.67
CA PRO A 147 1.73 2.52 23.53
C PRO A 147 0.39 2.02 22.98
N PHE A 148 0.43 1.17 21.95
CA PHE A 148 -0.78 0.51 21.44
C PHE A 148 -1.37 -0.42 22.51
N PRO A 149 -2.71 -0.41 22.72
CA PRO A 149 -3.35 -1.18 23.79
C PRO A 149 -3.34 -2.69 23.55
N SER A 150 -3.09 -3.14 22.33
CA SER A 150 -3.03 -4.55 21.95
C SER A 150 -2.08 -4.77 20.76
N LYS A 151 -1.86 -6.03 20.37
CA LYS A 151 -0.86 -6.40 19.35
C LYS A 151 -1.23 -5.82 17.98
N ILE A 152 -0.22 -5.36 17.23
CA ILE A 152 -0.42 -4.94 15.84
C ILE A 152 -0.51 -6.18 14.95
N GLU A 153 -1.62 -6.30 14.21
CA GLU A 153 -1.90 -7.41 13.29
C GLU A 153 -1.68 -7.04 11.82
N GLN A 154 -2.07 -5.83 11.43
CA GLN A 154 -1.90 -5.35 10.06
C GLN A 154 -1.35 -3.92 10.07
N ILE A 155 -0.62 -3.60 9.00
CA ILE A 155 -0.08 -2.29 8.70
C ILE A 155 -0.47 -1.93 7.27
N SER A 156 -0.75 -0.66 7.03
CA SER A 156 -1.05 -0.15 5.69
C SER A 156 -0.55 1.28 5.55
N CYS A 157 -0.10 1.61 4.35
CA CYS A 157 0.56 2.87 4.05
C CYS A 157 -0.13 3.52 2.83
N GLY A 158 -0.58 4.76 2.94
CA GLY A 158 -0.98 5.59 1.81
C GLY A 158 0.18 6.44 1.29
N CYS A 159 -0.10 7.48 0.48
CA CYS A 159 0.97 8.37 0.02
C CYS A 159 1.67 9.11 1.17
N PHE A 160 0.88 9.56 2.14
CA PHE A 160 1.32 10.44 3.23
C PHE A 160 0.61 10.16 4.55
N HIS A 161 -0.05 9.01 4.68
CA HIS A 161 -0.72 8.58 5.90
C HIS A 161 -0.46 7.09 6.13
N SER A 162 -0.68 6.66 7.36
CA SER A 162 -0.38 5.31 7.82
C SER A 162 -1.50 4.80 8.69
N MET A 163 -1.68 3.48 8.71
CA MET A 163 -2.71 2.79 9.48
C MET A 163 -2.16 1.52 10.11
N VAL A 164 -2.59 1.23 11.34
CA VAL A 164 -2.46 -0.11 11.94
C VAL A 164 -3.82 -0.65 12.37
N LEU A 165 -3.98 -1.96 12.23
CA LEU A 165 -5.06 -2.73 12.83
C LEU A 165 -4.50 -3.52 14.01
N LEU A 166 -5.15 -3.39 15.15
CA LEU A 166 -4.78 -4.14 16.34
C LEU A 166 -5.59 -5.44 16.50
N SER A 167 -5.10 -6.35 17.33
CA SER A 167 -5.70 -7.66 17.58
C SER A 167 -7.06 -7.61 18.28
N ASP A 168 -7.44 -6.47 18.86
CA ASP A 168 -8.78 -6.23 19.40
C ASP A 168 -9.78 -5.68 18.36
N GLY A 169 -9.33 -5.40 17.13
CA GLY A 169 -10.12 -4.79 16.06
C GLY A 169 -10.07 -3.26 16.03
N SER A 170 -9.30 -2.62 16.93
CA SER A 170 -9.10 -1.17 16.92
C SER A 170 -8.21 -0.75 15.76
N LEU A 171 -8.59 0.36 15.13
CA LEU A 171 -7.84 1.00 14.05
C LEU A 171 -7.18 2.28 14.56
N TYR A 172 -5.90 2.44 14.26
CA TYR A 172 -5.16 3.68 14.51
C TYR A 172 -4.58 4.23 13.21
N THR A 173 -4.63 5.55 13.05
CA THR A 173 -4.15 6.27 11.86
C THR A 173 -3.33 7.50 12.23
N TRP A 174 -2.40 7.89 11.36
CA TRP A 174 -1.58 9.09 11.52
C TRP A 174 -1.03 9.58 10.16
N GLY A 175 -0.40 10.75 10.15
CA GLY A 175 0.08 11.44 8.95
C GLY A 175 -0.88 12.50 8.42
N GLN A 176 -0.80 12.79 7.13
CA GLN A 176 -1.61 13.81 6.46
C GLN A 176 -3.11 13.46 6.54
N ASN A 177 -3.94 14.47 6.78
CA ASN A 177 -5.40 14.32 6.92
C ASN A 177 -6.19 15.42 6.19
N GLU A 178 -5.61 16.06 5.18
CA GLU A 178 -6.22 17.21 4.50
C GLU A 178 -7.47 16.84 3.70
N TYR A 179 -7.55 15.61 3.19
CA TYR A 179 -8.75 15.05 2.56
C TYR A 179 -9.60 14.24 3.55
N GLY A 180 -9.20 14.22 4.82
CA GLY A 180 -9.83 13.41 5.85
C GLY A 180 -9.43 11.93 5.83
N GLN A 181 -8.38 11.54 5.09
CA GLN A 181 -7.92 10.15 4.91
C GLN A 181 -7.52 9.42 6.19
N GLY A 182 -7.22 10.15 7.26
CA GLY A 182 -7.00 9.59 8.59
C GLY A 182 -8.29 9.20 9.30
N GLY A 183 -9.47 9.66 8.87
CA GLY A 183 -10.76 9.33 9.50
C GLY A 183 -10.94 9.93 10.90
N ILE A 184 -10.04 10.83 11.28
CA ILE A 184 -10.02 11.55 12.55
C ILE A 184 -10.48 12.98 12.29
N ALA A 185 -11.54 13.43 12.97
CA ALA A 185 -12.19 14.70 12.68
C ALA A 185 -11.33 15.95 13.00
N ASN A 186 -10.20 15.80 13.71
CA ASN A 186 -9.37 16.91 14.19
C ASN A 186 -8.13 17.12 13.31
N ASN A 187 -8.10 18.24 12.59
CA ASN A 187 -7.09 18.61 11.59
C ASN A 187 -5.93 19.47 12.11
N THR A 188 -5.73 19.59 13.43
CA THR A 188 -4.65 20.43 13.95
C THR A 188 -3.29 19.83 13.58
N SER A 189 -2.38 20.68 13.09
CA SER A 189 -1.08 20.28 12.56
C SER A 189 -0.29 19.43 13.54
N SER A 190 -0.14 19.83 14.81
CA SER A 190 0.61 19.08 15.83
C SER A 190 0.09 17.66 16.09
N SER A 191 -1.18 17.42 15.79
CA SER A 191 -1.87 16.18 16.14
C SER A 191 -1.77 15.06 15.09
N LYS A 192 -1.09 15.32 13.97
CA LYS A 192 -0.95 14.41 12.83
C LYS A 192 0.25 13.45 12.94
N ALA A 193 1.19 13.70 13.85
CA ALA A 193 2.41 12.89 14.00
C ALA A 193 2.28 11.71 14.98
N ILE A 194 1.14 11.60 15.68
CA ILE A 194 0.90 10.59 16.70
C ILE A 194 -0.22 9.66 16.21
N PRO A 195 -0.05 8.33 16.27
CA PRO A 195 -1.13 7.38 16.03
C PRO A 195 -2.40 7.71 16.83
N LYS A 196 -3.54 7.80 16.16
CA LYS A 196 -4.83 8.12 16.76
C LYS A 196 -5.88 7.10 16.41
N LYS A 197 -6.69 6.73 17.39
CA LYS A 197 -7.79 5.79 17.21
C LYS A 197 -8.88 6.39 16.31
N VAL A 198 -9.32 5.61 15.33
CA VAL A 198 -10.50 5.92 14.50
C VAL A 198 -11.74 5.35 15.18
N ASN A 199 -12.79 6.16 15.24
CA ASN A 199 -14.07 5.81 15.87
C ASN A 199 -15.20 5.84 14.82
N GLY A 200 -16.36 5.29 15.16
CA GLY A 200 -17.56 5.35 14.31
C GLY A 200 -17.65 4.24 13.27
N ILE A 201 -16.92 3.14 13.44
CA ILE A 201 -17.03 1.92 12.64
C ILE A 201 -17.64 0.83 13.54
N PRO A 202 -18.93 0.48 13.35
CA PRO A 202 -19.56 -0.66 13.99
C PRO A 202 -18.90 -2.00 13.60
N GLY A 203 -18.83 -2.93 14.56
CA GLY A 203 -18.24 -4.25 14.35
C GLY A 203 -16.72 -4.28 14.54
N ARG A 204 -16.15 -5.48 14.45
CA ARG A 204 -14.69 -5.69 14.58
C ARG A 204 -14.05 -5.51 13.21
N ILE A 205 -13.06 -4.64 13.10
CA ILE A 205 -12.30 -4.50 11.85
C ILE A 205 -11.41 -5.73 11.68
N ILE A 206 -11.47 -6.36 10.50
CA ILE A 206 -10.69 -7.56 10.17
C ILE A 206 -9.65 -7.30 9.07
N GLN A 207 -9.81 -6.23 8.29
CA GLN A 207 -8.89 -5.92 7.21
C GLN A 207 -8.81 -4.41 6.97
N ILE A 208 -7.60 -3.92 6.70
CA ILE A 208 -7.32 -2.50 6.42
C ILE A 208 -6.57 -2.32 5.11
N LYS A 209 -6.85 -1.24 4.38
CA LYS A 209 -6.05 -0.77 3.24
C LYS A 209 -6.06 0.74 3.11
N CYS A 210 -4.94 1.26 2.61
CA CYS A 210 -4.78 2.65 2.23
C CYS A 210 -4.72 2.73 0.71
N GLY A 211 -5.51 3.63 0.13
CA GLY A 211 -5.20 4.19 -1.18
C GLY A 211 -4.19 5.32 -1.06
N LYS A 212 -3.99 6.09 -2.14
CA LYS A 212 -3.09 7.27 -2.14
C LYS A 212 -3.51 8.29 -1.06
N PHE A 213 -4.78 8.67 -1.09
CA PHE A 213 -5.36 9.72 -0.25
C PHE A 213 -6.72 9.32 0.33
N HIS A 214 -7.02 8.03 0.37
CA HIS A 214 -8.24 7.48 0.96
C HIS A 214 -7.90 6.20 1.71
N SER A 215 -8.84 5.74 2.52
CA SER A 215 -8.68 4.62 3.45
C SER A 215 -9.91 3.75 3.41
N MET A 216 -9.69 2.46 3.64
CA MET A 216 -10.72 1.43 3.50
C MET A 216 -10.57 0.38 4.58
N VAL A 217 -11.69 -0.10 5.11
CA VAL A 217 -11.70 -1.24 6.02
C VAL A 217 -12.87 -2.16 5.78
N ILE A 218 -12.68 -3.43 6.12
CA ILE A 218 -13.72 -4.44 6.15
C ILE A 218 -13.90 -4.91 7.59
N THR A 219 -15.15 -5.06 8.00
CA THR A 219 -15.52 -5.59 9.32
C THR A 219 -15.89 -7.06 9.26
N ASP A 220 -15.99 -7.69 10.42
CA ASP A 220 -16.47 -9.06 10.61
C ASP A 220 -17.93 -9.29 10.17
N ASN A 221 -18.69 -8.21 9.96
CA ASN A 221 -20.04 -8.24 9.40
C ASN A 221 -20.07 -8.10 7.87
N ASP A 222 -18.93 -8.26 7.18
CA ASP A 222 -18.79 -8.04 5.73
C ASP A 222 -19.22 -6.62 5.27
N ASP A 223 -19.06 -5.63 6.15
CA ASP A 223 -19.30 -4.23 5.82
C ASP A 223 -18.01 -3.55 5.35
N LEU A 224 -18.09 -2.84 4.24
CA LEU A 224 -17.02 -2.01 3.69
C LEU A 224 -17.23 -0.54 4.13
N TYR A 225 -16.21 0.04 4.73
CA TYR A 225 -16.16 1.46 5.05
C TYR A 225 -15.04 2.13 4.27
N CYS A 226 -15.33 3.27 3.65
CA CYS A 226 -14.37 4.09 2.90
C CYS A 226 -14.40 5.53 3.41
N TRP A 227 -13.25 6.22 3.40
CA TRP A 227 -13.16 7.65 3.67
C TRP A 227 -11.89 8.27 3.08
N GLY A 228 -11.81 9.60 3.06
CA GLY A 228 -10.71 10.38 2.49
C GLY A 228 -11.10 11.07 1.18
N ASN A 229 -10.12 11.23 0.30
CA ASN A 229 -10.29 11.86 -1.01
C ASN A 229 -11.29 11.10 -1.88
N ASN A 230 -12.20 11.82 -2.53
CA ASN A 230 -13.18 11.26 -3.44
C ASN A 230 -13.32 12.08 -4.74
N LEU A 231 -12.34 12.93 -5.07
CA LEU A 231 -12.41 13.81 -6.25
C LEU A 231 -12.53 13.06 -7.59
N LYS A 232 -12.19 11.76 -7.62
CA LYS A 232 -12.30 10.87 -8.79
C LYS A 232 -13.25 9.70 -8.54
N GLY A 233 -14.02 9.70 -7.45
CA GLY A 233 -14.93 8.60 -7.10
C GLY A 233 -14.24 7.44 -6.36
N GLU A 234 -13.07 7.69 -5.76
CA GLU A 234 -12.26 6.66 -5.09
C GLU A 234 -13.00 5.92 -3.98
N LEU A 235 -14.00 6.54 -3.34
CA LEU A 235 -14.73 5.92 -2.23
C LEU A 235 -15.82 4.96 -2.70
N GLY A 236 -16.24 5.04 -3.97
CA GLY A 236 -17.31 4.20 -4.53
C GLY A 236 -18.72 4.57 -4.05
N ASP A 237 -18.90 5.68 -3.34
CA ASP A 237 -20.18 6.06 -2.72
C ASP A 237 -21.19 6.73 -3.68
N LYS A 238 -20.97 6.61 -4.98
CA LYS A 238 -21.72 7.29 -6.06
C LYS A 238 -21.65 8.82 -6.01
N THR A 239 -20.70 9.37 -5.27
CA THR A 239 -20.45 10.82 -5.22
C THR A 239 -19.00 11.12 -5.56
N PHE A 240 -18.69 12.42 -5.70
CA PHE A 240 -17.33 12.94 -5.81
C PHE A 240 -16.93 13.76 -4.57
N LEU A 241 -17.57 13.50 -3.43
CA LEU A 241 -17.40 14.27 -2.21
C LEU A 241 -16.51 13.52 -1.21
N SER A 242 -15.38 14.14 -0.88
CA SER A 242 -14.44 13.60 0.13
C SER A 242 -15.11 13.46 1.49
N LYS A 243 -14.75 12.41 2.24
CA LYS A 243 -15.33 12.10 3.54
C LYS A 243 -14.26 12.13 4.61
N SER A 244 -14.46 12.92 5.67
CA SER A 244 -13.51 13.02 6.79
C SER A 244 -13.71 11.98 7.88
N LYS A 245 -14.75 11.14 7.74
CA LYS A 245 -15.11 10.07 8.66
C LYS A 245 -15.42 8.81 7.86
N PRO A 246 -15.20 7.61 8.43
CA PRO A 246 -15.60 6.35 7.82
C PRO A 246 -17.07 6.37 7.38
N GLN A 247 -17.32 6.07 6.11
CA GLN A 247 -18.66 5.96 5.53
C GLN A 247 -18.90 4.52 5.10
N LYS A 248 -20.02 3.92 5.55
CA LYS A 248 -20.44 2.59 5.11
C LYS A 248 -20.91 2.63 3.66
N MET A 249 -20.47 1.66 2.85
CA MET A 249 -20.92 1.46 1.47
C MET A 249 -22.21 0.61 1.45
N THR A 250 -23.35 1.26 1.66
CA THR A 250 -24.66 0.60 1.86
C THR A 250 -25.21 -0.08 0.61
N TYR A 251 -24.81 0.33 -0.59
CA TYR A 251 -25.25 -0.32 -1.83
C TYR A 251 -24.69 -1.75 -2.01
N LEU A 252 -23.81 -2.19 -1.12
CA LEU A 252 -23.31 -3.56 -1.06
C LEU A 252 -24.10 -4.44 -0.07
N GLU A 253 -25.09 -3.91 0.63
CA GLU A 253 -25.88 -4.70 1.59
C GLU A 253 -26.65 -5.85 0.91
N GLY A 254 -26.75 -6.99 1.59
CA GLY A 254 -27.46 -8.18 1.08
C GLY A 254 -26.68 -9.02 0.05
N ILE A 255 -25.50 -8.59 -0.37
CA ILE A 255 -24.62 -9.37 -1.24
C ILE A 255 -23.79 -10.33 -0.35
N LYS A 256 -23.81 -11.63 -0.63
CA LYS A 256 -22.88 -12.60 0.00
C LYS A 256 -21.47 -12.30 -0.49
N LYS A 257 -20.61 -11.76 0.39
CA LYS A 257 -19.32 -11.20 0.00
C LYS A 257 -18.18 -12.11 0.37
N ARG A 258 -17.16 -12.11 -0.49
CA ARG A 258 -15.79 -12.37 -0.09
C ARG A 258 -14.96 -11.27 -0.72
N PHE A 259 -14.60 -10.29 0.08
CA PHE A 259 -13.77 -9.19 -0.40
C PHE A 259 -12.36 -9.68 -0.64
N ILE A 260 -11.80 -9.30 -1.78
CA ILE A 260 -10.37 -9.38 -2.03
C ILE A 260 -9.93 -7.93 -2.26
N MET A 261 -9.16 -7.39 -1.32
CA MET A 261 -8.54 -6.08 -1.51
C MET A 261 -7.26 -6.26 -2.34
N ILE A 262 -7.25 -5.67 -3.54
CA ILE A 262 -6.11 -5.67 -4.45
C ILE A 262 -5.53 -4.26 -4.47
N ASP A 263 -4.22 -4.14 -4.23
CA ASP A 263 -3.52 -2.86 -4.32
C ASP A 263 -3.29 -2.50 -5.80
N LEU A 264 -4.18 -1.67 -6.37
CA LEU A 264 -4.04 -1.13 -7.73
C LEU A 264 -3.74 0.36 -7.66
N PHE A 265 -2.46 0.72 -7.82
CA PHE A 265 -2.01 2.12 -7.78
C PHE A 265 -1.88 2.69 -9.21
N TYR A 266 -2.99 2.79 -9.93
CA TYR A 266 -3.00 3.45 -11.25
C TYR A 266 -3.47 4.90 -11.13
N ASP A 267 -2.70 5.86 -11.66
CA ASP A 267 -3.30 7.13 -12.10
C ASP A 267 -3.72 6.92 -13.56
N TRP A 268 -5.03 6.85 -13.80
CA TRP A 268 -5.59 6.71 -15.15
C TRP A 268 -5.44 8.06 -15.89
N PRO A 269 -4.67 8.16 -16.98
CA PRO A 269 -4.79 9.31 -17.87
C PRO A 269 -6.16 9.26 -18.53
N GLN A 270 -6.80 10.40 -18.79
CA GLN A 270 -8.13 10.53 -19.41
C GLN A 270 -8.28 9.95 -20.84
N THR A 271 -7.41 9.03 -21.28
CA THR A 271 -7.43 8.41 -22.61
C THR A 271 -7.81 6.94 -22.53
N HIS A 272 -9.11 6.69 -22.29
CA HIS A 272 -9.71 5.36 -22.21
C HIS A 272 -9.56 4.51 -23.49
N ASN A 273 -9.12 5.11 -24.61
CA ASN A 273 -9.14 4.51 -25.96
C ASN A 273 -7.77 4.10 -26.51
N LEU A 274 -6.70 4.09 -25.71
CA LEU A 274 -5.33 3.83 -26.22
C LEU A 274 -4.62 2.62 -25.60
N LEU A 275 -5.31 1.77 -24.82
CA LEU A 275 -4.69 0.55 -24.34
C LEU A 275 -4.45 -0.42 -25.51
N PRO A 276 -3.20 -0.90 -25.73
CA PRO A 276 -2.96 -1.98 -26.67
C PRO A 276 -3.81 -3.19 -26.26
N LYS A 277 -4.51 -3.80 -27.22
CA LYS A 277 -5.41 -4.95 -26.99
C LYS A 277 -4.81 -6.03 -26.08
N LYS A 278 -3.48 -6.25 -26.15
CA LYS A 278 -2.75 -7.18 -25.29
C LYS A 278 -2.83 -6.88 -23.79
N ILE A 279 -2.88 -5.62 -23.36
CA ILE A 279 -2.99 -5.28 -21.94
C ILE A 279 -4.42 -5.48 -21.44
N GLN A 280 -5.43 -5.14 -22.25
CA GLN A 280 -6.83 -5.46 -21.95
C GLN A 280 -7.01 -6.97 -21.81
N GLN A 281 -6.44 -7.72 -22.75
CA GLN A 281 -6.47 -9.18 -22.75
C GLN A 281 -5.73 -9.78 -21.55
N LEU A 282 -4.59 -9.21 -21.13
CA LEU A 282 -3.86 -9.65 -19.93
C LEU A 282 -4.66 -9.38 -18.63
N LEU A 283 -5.38 -8.26 -18.55
CA LEU A 283 -6.25 -7.96 -17.40
C LEU A 283 -7.47 -8.88 -17.38
N GLU A 284 -8.05 -9.19 -18.54
CA GLU A 284 -9.09 -10.21 -18.67
C GLU A 284 -8.58 -11.59 -18.30
N GLU A 285 -7.36 -11.97 -18.71
CA GLU A 285 -6.71 -13.22 -18.36
C GLU A 285 -6.40 -13.29 -16.86
N ILE A 286 -5.94 -12.20 -16.22
CA ILE A 286 -5.78 -12.13 -14.77
C ILE A 286 -7.14 -12.29 -14.08
N LEU A 287 -8.19 -11.64 -14.59
CA LEU A 287 -9.55 -11.83 -14.07
C LEU A 287 -10.03 -13.28 -14.26
N ILE A 288 -9.71 -13.92 -15.38
CA ILE A 288 -10.07 -15.30 -15.69
C ILE A 288 -9.28 -16.27 -14.79
N ILE A 289 -7.99 -16.05 -14.58
CA ILE A 289 -7.14 -16.85 -13.69
C ILE A 289 -7.64 -16.72 -12.25
N LEU A 290 -7.97 -15.50 -11.81
CA LEU A 290 -8.55 -15.27 -10.48
C LEU A 290 -9.95 -15.90 -10.34
N LYS A 291 -10.75 -15.94 -11.41
CA LYS A 291 -12.03 -16.67 -11.47
C LYS A 291 -11.84 -18.20 -11.50
N ALA A 292 -10.78 -18.69 -12.14
CA ALA A 292 -10.50 -20.12 -12.31
C ALA A 292 -9.87 -20.76 -11.06
N TYR A 293 -9.14 -19.98 -10.26
CA TYR A 293 -8.50 -20.46 -9.03
C TYR A 293 -9.48 -20.57 -7.84
N ILE A 294 -10.73 -20.11 -7.98
CA ILE A 294 -11.69 -20.05 -6.88
C ILE A 294 -13.01 -20.72 -7.29
N SER A 295 -13.44 -21.72 -6.52
CA SER A 295 -14.53 -22.65 -6.83
C SER A 295 -15.87 -22.00 -7.22
N LYS A 296 -16.64 -22.72 -8.06
CA LYS A 296 -17.82 -22.33 -8.87
C LYS A 296 -19.08 -21.77 -8.14
N ASP A 297 -19.06 -21.43 -6.86
CA ASP A 297 -20.29 -21.04 -6.13
C ASP A 297 -20.27 -19.61 -5.51
N VAL A 298 -19.30 -18.77 -5.89
CA VAL A 298 -19.15 -17.44 -5.26
C VAL A 298 -18.85 -16.36 -6.30
N THR A 299 -19.76 -15.39 -6.43
CA THR A 299 -19.49 -14.14 -7.15
C THR A 299 -18.58 -13.26 -6.31
N PHE A 300 -17.30 -13.15 -6.69
CA PHE A 300 -16.37 -12.19 -6.09
C PHE A 300 -16.53 -10.81 -6.72
N TYR A 301 -16.82 -9.81 -5.89
CA TYR A 301 -16.62 -8.42 -6.28
C TYR A 301 -15.16 -8.08 -5.99
N PHE A 302 -14.34 -8.04 -7.03
CA PHE A 302 -13.03 -7.41 -6.94
C PHE A 302 -13.26 -5.94 -6.67
N LEU A 303 -12.87 -5.46 -5.49
CA LEU A 303 -12.74 -4.03 -5.27
C LEU A 303 -11.41 -3.56 -5.87
N THR A 304 -11.26 -3.81 -7.17
CA THR A 304 -10.62 -2.85 -8.05
C THR A 304 -11.55 -1.66 -8.06
N ILE A 305 -11.07 -0.44 -7.79
CA ILE A 305 -11.86 0.77 -7.98
C ILE A 305 -12.16 0.86 -9.48
N PHE A 306 -13.21 0.18 -9.93
CA PHE A 306 -13.76 0.28 -11.26
C PHE A 306 -14.58 1.56 -11.28
N PHE A 307 -14.17 2.47 -12.14
CA PHE A 307 -15.06 3.50 -12.66
C PHE A 307 -16.29 2.82 -13.26
N GLN A 308 -17.46 3.11 -12.70
CA GLN A 308 -18.72 2.70 -13.28
C GLN A 308 -18.98 3.58 -14.51
N ILE A 309 -18.77 3.04 -15.73
CA ILE A 309 -19.33 3.65 -16.94
C ILE A 309 -20.83 3.35 -16.91
N TYR A 310 -21.63 4.32 -16.48
CA TYR A 310 -23.03 4.37 -16.89
C TYR A 310 -23.04 4.77 -18.37
N GLN A 311 -23.29 3.82 -19.27
CA GLN A 311 -23.88 4.16 -20.56
C GLN A 311 -25.36 4.41 -20.30
N TYR A 312 -25.78 5.68 -20.25
CA TYR A 312 -27.15 6.03 -20.53
C TYR A 312 -27.38 5.74 -22.03
N LYS A 313 -28.42 4.95 -22.33
CA LYS A 313 -29.03 4.93 -23.67
C LYS A 313 -29.73 6.26 -23.91
#